data_AF-X0TNU2-F1
#
_entry.id   AF-X0TNU2-F1
#
_cell.length_a   1.000
_cell.length_b   1.000
_cell.length_c   1.000
_cell.angle_alpha   90.00
_cell.angle_beta   90.00
_cell.angle_gamma   90.00
#
_symmetry.space_group_name_H-M   'P 1'
#
loop_
_entity.id
_entity.type
_entity.pdbx_description
1 polymer ?
#
loop_
_entity_poly.entity_id
_entity_poly.type
_entity_poly.pdbx_seq_one_letter_code
_entity_poly.pdbx_strand_id
1 'polypeptide(L)'
;MKILKKIAGWWKIKDIESGQTDWNQPDKQEGIINSIPGEDTPKELYNGDGPADIMDEAINKITKEYQKAWNRDPEPEEIKAVFNFCFNGWKRR
;
A
#
# COMPACT_ATOMS: atom_id res chain seq x y z
N MET A 1 30.01 -6.56 -11.28
CA MET A 1 28.56 -6.30 -11.24
C MET A 1 28.22 -5.74 -9.86
N LYS A 2 27.85 -4.46 -9.75
CA LYS A 2 27.36 -3.92 -8.47
C LYS A 2 25.94 -4.44 -8.26
N ILE A 3 25.76 -5.38 -7.34
CA ILE A 3 24.43 -5.79 -6.88
C ILE A 3 23.83 -4.58 -6.18
N LEU A 4 22.84 -3.94 -6.81
CA LEU A 4 22.01 -2.94 -6.14
C LEU A 4 21.24 -3.70 -5.06
N LYS A 5 21.66 -3.53 -3.81
CA LYS A 5 20.94 -4.01 -2.63
C LYS A 5 19.58 -3.29 -2.63
N LYS A 6 18.53 -3.93 -3.14
CA LYS A 6 17.16 -3.41 -3.02
C LYS A 6 16.86 -3.33 -1.52
N ILE A 7 16.68 -2.11 -1.04
CA ILE A 7 16.38 -1.83 0.36
C ILE A 7 15.00 -2.42 0.61
N ALA A 8 14.90 -3.29 1.61
CA ALA A 8 13.65 -3.88 2.08
C ALA A 8 12.65 -2.80 2.49
N GLY A 9 11.35 -3.09 2.32
CA GLY A 9 10.29 -2.16 2.69
C GLY A 9 10.19 -1.94 4.21
N TRP A 10 9.80 -0.73 4.61
CA TRP A 10 9.93 -0.24 5.99
C TRP A 10 8.77 -0.66 6.93
N TRP A 11 7.70 -1.29 6.41
CA TRP A 11 6.48 -1.48 7.20
C TRP A 11 5.64 -2.72 6.84
N LYS A 12 4.95 -3.22 7.87
CA LYS A 12 3.96 -4.31 7.82
C LYS A 12 2.59 -3.77 8.21
N ILE A 13 1.53 -4.28 7.58
CA ILE A 13 0.16 -3.99 8.02
C ILE A 13 -0.14 -4.82 9.27
N LYS A 14 -0.58 -4.15 10.33
CA LYS A 14 -0.87 -4.72 11.65
C LYS A 14 -1.99 -5.77 11.58
N ASP A 15 -3.13 -5.38 11.01
CA ASP A 15 -4.31 -6.22 10.82
C ASP A 15 -5.21 -5.62 9.72
N ILE A 16 -6.13 -6.43 9.19
CA ILE A 16 -7.01 -6.04 8.07
C ILE A 16 -8.02 -4.97 8.53
N GLU A 17 -8.45 -5.05 9.79
CA GLU A 17 -9.46 -4.16 10.38
C GLU A 17 -8.95 -2.73 10.53
N SER A 18 -7.73 -2.54 11.02
CA SER A 18 -7.11 -1.23 11.24
C SER A 18 -6.36 -0.72 10.01
N GLY A 19 -5.77 -1.62 9.21
CA GLY A 19 -4.94 -1.24 8.06
C GLY A 19 -3.71 -0.40 8.41
N GLN A 20 -3.34 -0.33 9.70
CA GLN A 20 -2.24 0.52 10.19
C GLN A 20 -0.88 -0.15 10.07
N THR A 21 0.18 0.65 10.09
CA THR A 21 1.56 0.16 10.26
C THR A 21 1.71 -0.54 11.62
N ASP A 22 2.29 -1.74 11.59
CA ASP A 22 2.74 -2.48 12.77
C ASP A 22 4.07 -1.92 13.27
N TRP A 23 4.01 -0.91 14.12
CA TRP A 23 5.18 -0.26 14.72
C TRP A 23 6.00 -1.17 15.66
N ASN A 24 5.49 -2.37 16.00
CA ASN A 24 6.24 -3.34 16.80
C ASN A 24 7.09 -4.29 15.93
N GLN A 25 7.06 -4.13 14.60
CA GLN A 25 7.93 -4.89 13.72
C GLN A 25 9.39 -4.39 13.85
N PRO A 26 10.37 -5.27 14.01
CA PRO A 26 11.78 -4.86 14.04
C PRO A 26 12.20 -4.23 12.70
N ASP A 27 12.82 -3.05 12.75
CA ASP A 27 13.16 -2.18 11.62
C ASP A 27 13.99 -2.83 10.50
N LYS A 28 14.68 -3.93 10.80
CA LYS A 28 15.52 -4.69 9.86
C LYS A 28 15.60 -6.15 10.30
N GLN A 29 15.00 -7.06 9.54
CA GLN A 29 15.47 -8.44 9.51
C GLN A 29 16.29 -8.64 8.24
N GLU A 30 17.48 -9.23 8.38
CA GLU A 30 18.19 -9.79 7.23
C GLU A 30 17.27 -10.82 6.55
N GLY A 31 16.96 -10.62 5.26
CA GLY A 31 16.09 -11.53 4.51
C GLY A 31 14.71 -10.98 4.12
N ILE A 32 14.39 -9.72 4.41
CA ILE A 32 13.17 -9.10 3.86
C ILE A 32 13.44 -8.72 2.39
N ILE A 33 13.09 -9.63 1.48
CA ILE A 33 13.11 -9.39 0.03
C ILE A 33 11.81 -8.74 -0.42
N ASN A 34 11.90 -7.90 -1.46
CA ASN A 34 10.71 -7.39 -2.13
C ASN A 34 9.88 -8.56 -2.65
N SER A 35 8.56 -8.40 -2.61
CA SER A 35 7.59 -9.33 -3.18
C SER A 35 7.78 -9.47 -4.71
N ILE A 36 8.73 -10.30 -5.15
CA ILE A 36 8.95 -10.66 -6.56
C ILE A 36 8.41 -12.09 -6.73
N PRO A 37 7.34 -12.28 -7.53
CA PRO A 37 6.81 -13.63 -7.77
C PRO A 37 7.89 -14.56 -8.33
N GLY A 38 8.14 -15.68 -7.65
CA GLY A 38 9.09 -16.71 -8.09
C GLY A 38 10.39 -16.82 -7.29
N GLU A 39 10.60 -15.97 -6.27
CA GLU A 39 11.77 -16.03 -5.36
C GLU A 39 11.36 -16.14 -3.87
N ASP A 40 10.09 -16.35 -3.57
CA ASP A 40 9.48 -16.34 -2.24
C ASP A 40 9.50 -17.71 -1.52
N THR A 41 9.74 -17.71 -0.20
CA THR A 41 9.47 -18.88 0.65
C THR A 41 8.10 -18.78 1.34
N PRO A 42 7.39 -19.90 1.61
CA PRO A 42 6.05 -19.88 2.22
C PRO A 42 5.93 -19.24 3.62
N LYS A 43 7.05 -18.81 4.20
CA LYS A 43 7.14 -18.19 5.53
C LYS A 43 7.30 -16.67 5.47
N GLU A 44 7.51 -16.10 4.29
CA GLU A 44 7.72 -14.67 4.09
C GLU A 44 6.36 -13.98 3.85
N LEU A 45 6.04 -12.99 4.69
CA LEU A 45 4.88 -12.13 4.49
C LEU A 45 5.28 -10.95 3.59
N TYR A 46 4.44 -10.68 2.59
CA TYR A 46 4.59 -9.62 1.61
C TYR A 46 4.91 -8.26 2.27
N ASN A 47 5.89 -7.52 1.73
CA ASN A 47 6.06 -6.11 2.06
C ASN A 47 5.05 -5.25 1.29
N GLY A 48 4.46 -4.26 1.98
CA GLY A 48 3.38 -3.42 1.45
C GLY A 48 3.83 -2.24 0.59
N ASP A 49 5.14 -1.92 0.55
CA ASP A 49 5.69 -0.69 -0.06
C ASP A 49 5.24 -0.48 -1.50
N GLY A 50 5.45 -1.46 -2.39
CA GLY A 50 5.09 -1.30 -3.81
C GLY A 50 3.58 -1.03 -4.02
N PRO A 51 2.69 -1.87 -3.49
CA PRO A 51 1.25 -1.59 -3.52
C PRO A 51 0.85 -0.26 -2.88
N ALA A 52 1.52 0.14 -1.81
CA ALA A 52 1.20 1.39 -1.12
C ALA A 52 1.69 2.64 -1.84
N ASP A 53 2.85 2.61 -2.48
CA ASP A 53 3.34 3.68 -3.36
C ASP A 53 2.34 3.93 -4.50
N ILE A 54 1.83 2.85 -5.11
CA ILE A 54 0.81 2.91 -6.15
C ILE A 54 -0.48 3.54 -5.59
N MET A 55 -0.86 3.17 -4.37
CA MET A 55 -2.07 3.69 -3.72
C MET A 55 -1.91 5.16 -3.32
N ASP A 56 -0.74 5.60 -2.88
CA ASP A 56 -0.45 7.01 -2.63
C ASP A 56 -0.57 7.83 -3.92
N GLU A 57 0.00 7.35 -5.04
CA GLU A 57 -0.18 7.98 -6.34
C GLU A 57 -1.67 8.04 -6.76
N ALA A 58 -2.43 6.97 -6.52
CA ALA A 58 -3.85 6.91 -6.82
C ALA A 58 -4.66 7.91 -5.99
N ILE A 59 -4.42 7.99 -4.67
CA ILE A 59 -5.06 8.96 -3.77
C ILE A 59 -4.75 10.38 -4.24
N ASN A 60 -3.49 10.68 -4.56
CA ASN A 60 -3.10 11.99 -5.07
C ASN A 60 -3.84 12.38 -6.35
N LYS A 61 -4.10 11.43 -7.25
CA LYS A 61 -4.90 11.68 -8.46
C LYS A 61 -6.38 11.94 -8.12
N ILE A 62 -6.95 11.18 -7.19
CA ILE A 62 -8.33 11.38 -6.73
C ILE A 62 -8.48 12.77 -6.10
N THR A 63 -7.56 13.16 -5.22
CA THR A 63 -7.55 14.48 -4.58
C THR A 63 -7.56 15.60 -5.61
N LYS A 64 -6.78 15.50 -6.70
CA LYS A 64 -6.77 16.50 -7.78
C LYS A 64 -8.13 16.63 -8.47
N GLU A 65 -8.88 15.54 -8.64
CA GLU A 65 -10.24 15.62 -9.21
C GLU A 65 -11.22 16.33 -8.26
N TYR A 66 -11.13 16.08 -6.96
CA TYR A 66 -11.92 16.80 -5.94
C TYR A 66 -11.58 18.31 -5.92
N GLN A 67 -10.30 18.65 -5.94
CA GLN A 67 -9.84 20.03 -6.01
C GLN A 67 -10.34 20.73 -7.27
N LYS A 68 -10.29 20.06 -8.43
CA LYS A 68 -10.78 20.62 -9.69
C LYS A 68 -12.30 20.83 -9.70
N ALA A 69 -13.07 19.88 -9.15
CA ALA A 69 -14.53 19.91 -9.20
C ALA A 69 -15.16 20.80 -8.11
N TRP A 70 -14.55 20.83 -6.93
CA TRP A 70 -15.13 21.43 -5.72
C TRP A 70 -14.22 22.43 -5.01
N ASN A 71 -13.00 22.66 -5.51
CA ASN A 71 -12.02 23.60 -4.94
C ASN A 71 -11.69 23.31 -3.46
N ARG A 72 -11.65 22.03 -3.09
CA ARG A 72 -11.24 21.53 -1.77
C ARG A 72 -10.63 20.14 -1.87
N ASP A 73 -9.95 19.72 -0.81
CA ASP A 73 -9.55 18.33 -0.62
C ASP A 73 -10.75 17.44 -0.30
N PRO A 74 -10.69 16.13 -0.64
CA PRO A 74 -11.71 15.17 -0.24
C PRO A 74 -11.71 14.96 1.28
N GLU A 75 -12.89 14.79 1.86
CA GLU A 75 -13.03 14.35 3.24
C GLU A 75 -12.64 12.86 3.36
N PRO A 76 -12.16 12.39 4.53
CA PRO A 76 -11.77 10.99 4.73
C PRO A 76 -12.87 9.98 4.34
N GLU A 77 -14.14 10.29 4.65
CA GLU A 77 -15.30 9.46 4.32
C GLU A 77 -15.52 9.34 2.80
N GLU A 78 -15.19 10.39 2.04
CA GLU A 78 -15.33 10.42 0.58
C GLU A 78 -14.27 9.53 -0.07
N ILE A 79 -13.01 9.59 0.40
CA ILE A 79 -11.95 8.67 -0.02
C ILE A 79 -12.34 7.23 0.31
N LYS A 80 -12.83 6.96 1.52
CA LYS A 80 -13.29 5.63 1.93
C LYS A 80 -14.43 5.12 1.05
N ALA A 81 -15.37 5.98 0.67
CA ALA A 81 -16.47 5.63 -0.24
C ALA A 81 -15.95 5.25 -1.63
N VAL A 82 -15.00 6.02 -2.20
CA VAL A 82 -14.37 5.71 -3.48
C VAL A 82 -13.64 4.36 -3.44
N PHE A 83 -12.87 4.11 -2.38
CA PHE A 83 -12.20 2.81 -2.20
C PHE A 83 -13.20 1.66 -2.13
N ASN A 84 -14.25 1.79 -1.31
CA ASN A 84 -15.28 0.77 -1.21
C ASN A 84 -16.00 0.52 -2.54
N PHE A 85 -16.26 1.56 -3.34
CA PHE A 85 -16.84 1.42 -4.67
C PHE A 85 -15.94 0.58 -5.60
N CYS A 86 -14.66 0.93 -5.70
CA CYS A 86 -13.70 0.20 -6.52
C CYS A 86 -13.50 -1.24 -6.04
N PHE A 87 -13.36 -1.45 -4.73
CA PHE A 87 -13.16 -2.76 -4.13
C PHE A 87 -14.36 -3.69 -4.34
N ASN A 88 -15.58 -3.19 -4.10
CA ASN A 88 -16.79 -3.96 -4.35
C ASN A 88 -17.01 -4.23 -5.85
N GLY A 89 -16.56 -3.32 -6.72
CA GLY A 89 -16.52 -3.55 -8.16
C GLY A 89 -15.56 -4.69 -8.53
N TRP A 90 -14.35 -4.72 -7.95
CA TRP A 90 -13.37 -5.78 -8.17
C TRP A 90 -13.86 -7.16 -7.71
N LYS A 91 -14.48 -7.24 -6.52
CA LYS A 91 -15.06 -8.50 -5.98
C LYS A 91 -16.11 -9.16 -6.89
N ARG A 92 -16.71 -8.40 -7.81
CA ARG A 92 -17.76 -8.87 -8.71
C ARG A 92 -17.23 -9.25 -10.10
N ARG A 93 -15.91 -9.12 -10.34
CA ARG A 93 -15.24 -9.51 -11.58
C ARG A 93 -14.69 -10.92 -11.45
#